data_AF-A0A848FBC5-F1
#
_entry.id   AF-A0A848FBC5-F1
#
_cell.length_a   1.000
_cell.length_b   1.000
_cell.length_c   1.000
_cell.angle_alpha   90.00
_cell.angle_beta   90.00
_cell.angle_gamma   90.00
#
_symmetry.space_group_name_H-M   'P 1'
#
loop_
_entity.id
_entity.type
_entity.pdbx_description
1 polymer ?
#
loop_
_entity_poly.entity_id
_entity_poly.type
_entity_poly.pdbx_seq_one_letter_code
_entity_poly.pdbx_strand_id
1 'polypeptide(L)'
;MDQLKSDLKAIVADAEALMRSSAASASASAAQLRERLREARHDLRDLQANAVNKTRAAGQAADDFVHDKPWRSIAVAAGVGFLVGMLIGRR
;
A
#
# COMPACT_ATOMS: atom_id res chain seq x y z
N MET A 1 32.46 29.76 -40.58
CA MET A 1 31.36 30.15 -39.66
C MET A 1 30.15 29.24 -39.77
N ASP A 2 29.94 28.56 -40.91
CA ASP A 2 28.78 27.66 -41.11
C ASP A 2 28.81 26.33 -40.36
N GLN A 3 29.98 25.71 -40.17
CA GLN A 3 30.08 24.45 -39.41
C GLN A 3 29.59 24.59 -37.96
N LEU A 4 29.98 25.67 -37.28
CA LEU A 4 29.59 25.91 -35.89
C LEU A 4 28.06 26.03 -35.72
N LYS A 5 27.37 26.60 -36.72
CA LYS A 5 25.90 26.68 -36.74
C LYS A 5 25.27 25.31 -36.99
N SER A 6 25.92 24.46 -37.79
CA SER A 6 25.45 23.10 -38.06
C SER A 6 25.59 22.20 -36.85
N ASP A 7 26.74 22.23 -36.17
CA ASP A 7 26.99 21.46 -34.94
C ASP A 7 26.04 21.88 -33.82
N LEU A 8 25.80 23.18 -33.64
CA LEU A 8 24.85 23.66 -32.65
C LEU A 8 23.41 23.17 -32.93
N LYS A 9 23.00 23.16 -34.20
CA LYS A 9 21.70 22.61 -34.61
C LYS A 9 21.60 21.11 -34.35
N ALA A 10 22.68 20.36 -34.60
CA ALA A 10 22.71 18.92 -34.35
C ALA A 10 22.55 18.61 -32.86
N ILE A 11 23.27 19.34 -31.98
CA ILE A 11 23.19 19.15 -30.52
C ILE A 11 21.80 19.51 -29.98
N VAL A 12 21.20 20.60 -30.47
CA VAL A 12 19.82 20.98 -30.06
C VAL A 12 18.81 19.93 -30.50
N ALA A 13 18.93 19.42 -31.73
CA ALA A 13 18.05 18.37 -32.23
C ALA A 13 18.20 17.07 -31.42
N ASP A 14 19.42 16.71 -31.03
CA ASP A 14 19.70 15.53 -30.22
C ASP A 14 19.15 15.68 -28.79
N ALA A 15 19.31 16.86 -28.19
CA ALA A 15 18.72 17.19 -26.88
C ALA A 15 17.19 17.13 -26.91
N GLU A 16 16.55 17.64 -27.96
CA GLU A 16 15.10 17.53 -28.14
C GLU A 16 14.64 16.07 -28.33
N ALA A 17 15.41 15.25 -29.05
CA ALA A 17 15.11 13.83 -29.23
C ALA A 17 15.20 13.06 -27.90
N LEU A 18 16.25 13.30 -27.11
CA LEU A 18 16.43 12.73 -25.77
C LEU A 18 15.34 13.20 -24.80
N MET A 19 14.94 14.46 -24.86
CA MET A 19 13.89 14.99 -23.99
C MET A 19 12.53 14.39 -24.33
N ARG A 20 12.22 14.18 -25.62
CA ARG A 20 10.99 13.47 -26.03
C ARG A 20 11.01 12.00 -25.63
N SER A 21 12.14 11.31 -25.75
CA SER A 21 12.24 9.90 -25.34
C SER A 21 12.10 9.74 -23.82
N SER A 22 12.69 10.66 -23.06
CA SER A 22 12.57 10.71 -21.59
C SER A 22 11.13 11.00 -21.15
N ALA A 23 10.46 11.97 -21.78
CA ALA A 23 9.07 12.28 -21.52
C ALA A 23 8.13 11.11 -21.86
N ALA A 24 8.36 10.42 -22.98
CA ALA A 24 7.60 9.22 -23.36
C ALA A 24 7.80 8.08 -22.35
N SER A 25 9.04 7.85 -21.90
CA SER A 25 9.38 6.82 -20.90
C SER A 25 8.78 7.12 -19.52
N ALA A 26 8.78 8.39 -19.12
CA ALA A 26 8.13 8.84 -17.89
C ALA A 26 6.61 8.66 -17.95
N SER A 27 5.99 8.99 -19.09
CA SER A 27 4.56 8.80 -19.31
C SER A 27 4.15 7.32 -19.27
N ALA A 28 4.94 6.45 -19.92
CA ALA A 28 4.71 5.00 -19.90
C ALA A 28 4.81 4.43 -18.48
N SER A 29 5.83 4.83 -17.72
CA SER A 29 5.99 4.44 -16.31
C SER A 29 4.83 4.91 -15.43
N ALA A 30 4.35 6.14 -15.64
CA ALA A 30 3.21 6.70 -14.92
C ALA A 30 1.90 5.97 -15.25
N ALA A 31 1.70 5.57 -16.51
CA ALA A 31 0.55 4.77 -16.92
C ALA A 31 0.57 3.37 -16.26
N GLN A 32 1.73 2.72 -16.26
CA GLN A 32 1.89 1.40 -15.65
C GLN A 32 1.63 1.45 -14.13
N LEU A 33 2.12 2.48 -13.44
CA LEU A 33 1.87 2.67 -12.01
C LEU A 33 0.38 2.89 -11.70
N ARG A 34 -0.33 3.67 -12.54
CA ARG A 34 -1.78 3.86 -12.41
C ARG A 34 -2.55 2.56 -12.58
N GLU A 35 -2.14 1.71 -13.52
CA GLU A 35 -2.76 0.40 -13.74
C GLU A 35 -2.58 -0.50 -12.52
N ARG A 36 -1.36 -0.62 -11.98
CA ARG A 36 -1.10 -1.41 -10.77
C ARG A 36 -1.84 -0.89 -9.54
N LEU A 37 -1.98 0.44 -9.41
CA LEU A 37 -2.77 1.05 -8.34
C LEU A 37 -4.27 0.76 -8.50
N ARG A 38 -4.79 0.73 -9.73
CA ARG A 38 -6.18 0.34 -10.00
C ARG A 38 -6.42 -1.12 -9.64
N GLU A 39 -5.54 -2.01 -10.05
CA GLU A 39 -5.60 -3.45 -9.76
C GLU A 39 -5.53 -3.72 -8.25
N ALA A 40 -4.56 -3.12 -7.56
CA ALA A 40 -4.44 -3.23 -6.10
C ALA A 40 -5.67 -2.65 -5.37
N ARG A 41 -6.27 -1.56 -5.88
CA ARG A 41 -7.50 -0.99 -5.31
C ARG A 41 -8.71 -1.89 -5.53
N HIS A 42 -8.78 -2.59 -6.66
CA HIS A 42 -9.84 -3.55 -6.95
C HIS A 42 -9.75 -4.74 -5.99
N ASP A 43 -8.56 -5.35 -5.86
CA ASP A 43 -8.31 -6.45 -4.93
C ASP A 43 -8.58 -6.06 -3.47
N LEU A 44 -8.20 -4.85 -3.06
CA LEU A 44 -8.49 -4.31 -1.73
C LEU A 44 -9.98 -4.17 -1.46
N ARG A 45 -10.81 -3.82 -2.46
CA ARG A 45 -12.26 -3.70 -2.26
C ARG A 45 -12.91 -5.08 -2.09
N ASP A 46 -12.46 -6.08 -2.83
CA ASP A 46 -12.95 -7.46 -2.71
C ASP A 46 -12.53 -8.10 -1.39
N LEU A 47 -11.32 -7.81 -0.92
CA LEU A 47 -10.85 -8.18 0.42
C LEU A 47 -11.61 -7.44 1.52
N GLN A 48 -11.86 -6.14 1.37
CA GLN A 48 -12.57 -5.33 2.36
C GLN A 48 -14.01 -5.82 2.54
N ALA A 49 -14.73 -6.18 1.48
CA ALA A 49 -16.10 -6.70 1.58
C ALA A 49 -16.18 -8.00 2.41
N ASN A 50 -15.20 -8.90 2.26
CA ASN A 50 -15.14 -10.17 2.98
C ASN A 50 -14.56 -10.03 4.40
N ALA A 51 -13.55 -9.18 4.55
CA ALA A 51 -12.92 -8.91 5.84
C ALA A 51 -13.86 -8.15 6.78
N VAL A 52 -14.60 -7.15 6.29
CA VAL A 52 -15.54 -6.37 7.11
C VAL A 52 -16.68 -7.24 7.65
N ASN A 53 -17.18 -8.19 6.85
CA ASN A 53 -18.21 -9.11 7.33
C ASN A 53 -17.66 -10.07 8.42
N LYS A 54 -16.44 -10.59 8.24
CA LYS A 54 -15.79 -11.43 9.26
C LYS A 54 -15.41 -10.66 10.53
N THR A 55 -14.92 -9.42 10.41
CA THR A 55 -14.56 -8.60 11.57
C THR A 55 -15.79 -8.10 12.32
N ARG A 56 -16.90 -7.84 11.63
CA ARG A 56 -18.16 -7.47 12.29
C ARG A 56 -18.75 -8.62 13.11
N ALA A 57 -18.72 -9.84 12.59
CA ALA A 57 -19.17 -11.04 13.32
C ALA A 57 -18.26 -11.36 14.51
N ALA A 58 -16.94 -11.24 14.34
CA ALA A 58 -15.99 -11.41 15.45
C ALA A 58 -16.13 -10.31 16.51
N GLY A 59 -16.41 -9.08 16.10
CA GLY A 59 -16.67 -7.95 16.99
C GLY A 59 -17.95 -8.11 17.82
N GLN A 60 -19.05 -8.55 17.19
CA GLN A 60 -20.29 -8.85 17.91
C GLN A 60 -20.11 -10.01 18.90
N ALA A 61 -19.44 -11.09 18.51
CA ALA A 61 -19.16 -12.20 19.42
C ALA A 61 -18.28 -11.79 20.61
N ALA A 62 -17.32 -10.88 20.41
CA ALA A 62 -16.51 -10.32 21.49
C ALA A 62 -17.33 -9.40 22.39
N ASP A 63 -18.22 -8.58 21.83
CA ASP A 63 -19.08 -7.64 22.57
C ASP A 63 -20.11 -8.40 23.42
N ASP A 64 -20.76 -9.43 22.87
CA ASP A 64 -21.67 -10.32 23.59
C ASP A 64 -20.94 -11.06 24.73
N PHE A 65 -19.72 -11.55 24.48
CA PHE A 65 -18.93 -12.26 25.49
C PHE A 65 -18.46 -11.36 26.63
N VAL A 66 -18.20 -10.08 26.35
CA VAL A 66 -17.88 -9.07 27.37
C VAL A 66 -19.13 -8.68 28.16
N HIS A 67 -20.28 -8.52 27.49
CA HIS A 67 -21.55 -8.20 28.14
C HIS A 67 -22.02 -9.28 29.12
N ASP A 68 -21.92 -10.56 28.76
CA ASP A 68 -22.42 -11.67 29.59
C ASP A 68 -21.52 -11.99 30.79
N LYS A 69 -20.21 -11.68 30.71
CA LYS A 69 -19.24 -12.09 31.74
C LYS A 69 -18.01 -11.16 31.83
N PRO A 70 -18.18 -9.89 32.25
CA PRO A 70 -17.13 -8.87 32.19
C PRO A 70 -15.84 -9.29 32.93
N TRP A 71 -15.97 -9.87 34.14
CA TRP A 71 -14.83 -10.34 34.93
C TRP A 71 -14.04 -11.48 34.29
N ARG A 72 -14.69 -12.36 33.50
CA ARG A 72 -14.04 -13.52 32.87
C ARG A 72 -13.28 -13.10 31.61
N SER A 73 -13.84 -12.16 30.86
CA SER A 73 -13.21 -11.57 29.66
C SER A 73 -11.94 -10.80 30.03
N ILE A 74 -11.97 -10.02 31.12
CA ILE A 74 -10.77 -9.33 31.64
C ILE A 74 -9.68 -10.33 32.05
N ALA A 75 -10.04 -11.42 32.74
CA ALA A 75 -9.07 -12.44 33.16
C ALA A 75 -8.39 -13.15 31.97
N VAL A 76 -9.15 -13.47 30.91
CA VAL A 76 -8.59 -14.06 29.69
C VAL A 76 -7.69 -13.07 28.95
N ALA A 77 -8.14 -11.81 28.78
CA ALA A 77 -7.35 -10.77 28.14
C ALA A 77 -6.02 -10.50 28.89
N ALA A 78 -6.09 -10.42 30.23
CA ALA A 78 -4.92 -10.28 31.09
C ALA A 78 -3.97 -11.48 30.97
N GLY A 79 -4.50 -12.71 30.96
CA GLY A 79 -3.69 -13.92 30.80
C GLY A 79 -2.95 -13.98 29.45
N VAL A 80 -3.64 -13.67 28.35
CA VAL A 80 -3.04 -13.61 27.01
C VAL A 80 -2.01 -12.48 26.94
N GLY A 81 -2.35 -11.28 27.41
CA GLY A 81 -1.44 -10.13 27.44
C GLY A 81 -0.18 -10.42 28.27
N PHE A 82 -0.31 -11.12 29.40
CA PHE A 82 0.80 -11.54 30.24
C PHE A 82 1.73 -12.53 29.52
N LEU A 83 1.18 -13.55 28.86
CA LEU A 83 1.98 -14.53 28.10
C LEU A 83 2.75 -13.87 26.95
N VAL A 84 2.09 -12.98 26.22
CA VAL A 84 2.71 -12.23 25.11
C VAL A 84 3.79 -11.28 25.64
N GLY A 85 3.49 -10.53 26.71
CA GLY A 85 4.46 -9.63 27.36
C GLY A 85 5.68 -10.38 27.89
N MET A 86 5.48 -11.57 28.48
CA MET A 86 6.56 -12.44 28.94
C MET A 86 7.43 -12.94 27.79
N LEU A 87 6.83 -13.30 26.64
CA LEU A 87 7.58 -13.72 25.45
C LEU A 87 8.44 -12.60 24.85
N ILE A 88 7.92 -11.37 24.84
CA ILE A 88 8.62 -10.20 24.32
C ILE A 88 9.72 -9.75 25.29
N GLY A 89 9.45 -9.70 26.60
CA GLY A 89 10.42 -9.32 27.62
C GLY A 89 11.52 -10.36 27.88
N ARG A 90 11.48 -11.50 27.18
CA ARG A 90 12.54 -12.53 27.18
C ARG A 90 13.60 -12.32 26.09
N ARG A 91 13.56 -11.20 25.36
CA ARG A 91 14.57 -10.76 24.39
C ARG A 91 15.11 -9.40 24.78
#